data_AF-A0A5J4TBL1-F1
#
_entry.id   AF-A0A5J4TBL1-F1
#
_cell.length_a   1.000
_cell.length_b   1.000
_cell.length_c   1.000
_cell.angle_alpha   90.00
_cell.angle_beta   90.00
_cell.angle_gamma   90.00
#
_symmetry.space_group_name_H-M   'P 1'
#
loop_
_entity.id
_entity.type
_entity.pdbx_description
1 polymer ?
#
loop_
_entity_poly.entity_id
_entity_poly.type
_entity_poly.pdbx_seq_one_letter_code
_entity_poly.pdbx_strand_id
1 'polypeptide(L)'
;FQFKIKDATFRNSQAKKHNSRDIPPTGYGGGIFLTGTGDYDVDSDQIDLSGMKSDSNSADSGGQSTYIVMPQLEEFCQKDSGALVKGDYDDKESDLNDVEGISTDVASFNQLNPQEIKEEQKPLHYYWAVFASLRTAKVVVDFRNVDEPFKYQLFGINMIEGTNEFIWPPLDGTSDPIVVEDVPGSDQIATFSMKDKQFLNYKQKQYGALISNDRRFFTGIDGIEGNVVQLEVEVIFDSEGGGEDPGKETEQEQEQIIEEQQQQDSPQKSKFPWWIGFLIGLVVVAVIITIGSCLFCYCCIWKKMKKEKDLDIRLKQLKDDFEIIKQTHKSYL
;
A
#
# COMPACT_ATOMS: atom_id res chain seq x y z
N PHE A 1 -4.93 20.01 -33.72
CA PHE A 1 -3.74 19.25 -34.15
C PHE A 1 -3.98 17.78 -33.83
N GLN A 2 -3.32 16.81 -34.47
CA GLN A 2 -3.47 15.39 -34.11
C GLN A 2 -2.11 14.69 -34.19
N PHE A 3 -1.78 13.91 -33.17
CA PHE A 3 -0.61 13.05 -33.09
C PHE A 3 -1.07 11.62 -32.83
N LYS A 4 -1.02 10.78 -33.88
CA LYS A 4 -1.47 9.39 -33.81
C LYS A 4 -0.40 8.44 -34.33
N ILE A 5 -0.03 7.46 -33.52
CA ILE A 5 0.85 6.36 -33.90
C ILE A 5 -0.03 5.21 -34.38
N LYS A 6 -0.02 4.94 -35.69
CA LYS A 6 -0.83 3.85 -36.28
C LYS A 6 -0.19 2.48 -36.13
N ASP A 7 1.10 2.39 -36.42
CA ASP A 7 1.92 1.20 -36.28
C ASP A 7 3.40 1.63 -36.33
N ALA A 8 4.06 1.69 -35.17
CA ALA A 8 5.47 2.02 -35.09
C ALA A 8 6.13 1.26 -33.94
N THR A 9 7.34 0.74 -34.20
CA THR A 9 8.14 0.08 -33.17
C THR A 9 9.29 0.97 -32.74
N PHE A 10 9.37 1.26 -31.45
CA PHE A 10 10.49 1.92 -30.80
C PHE A 10 11.32 0.83 -30.14
N ARG A 11 12.54 0.63 -30.65
CA ARG A 11 13.39 -0.48 -30.25
C ARG A 11 14.79 -0.01 -29.89
N ASN A 12 15.32 -0.48 -28.76
CA ASN A 12 16.65 -0.12 -28.25
C ASN A 12 16.86 1.39 -28.08
N SER A 13 15.78 2.15 -27.92
CA SER A 13 15.83 3.59 -27.70
C SER A 13 16.27 3.88 -26.26
N GLN A 14 16.99 4.98 -26.05
CA GLN A 14 17.55 5.33 -24.74
C GLN A 14 17.38 6.81 -24.42
N ALA A 15 16.78 7.10 -23.28
CA ALA A 15 16.75 8.44 -22.71
C ALA A 15 17.87 8.58 -21.66
N LYS A 16 18.83 9.46 -21.92
CA LYS A 16 19.99 9.65 -21.04
C LYS A 16 19.84 10.86 -20.13
N LYS A 17 20.15 10.68 -18.85
CA LYS A 17 20.19 11.77 -17.87
C LYS A 17 21.44 12.61 -18.12
N HIS A 18 21.29 13.93 -18.00
CA HIS A 18 22.41 14.84 -18.08
C HIS A 18 23.29 14.74 -16.82
N ASN A 19 24.59 14.48 -17.00
CA ASN A 19 25.51 14.16 -15.88
C ASN A 19 25.85 15.34 -14.96
N SER A 20 25.63 16.59 -15.39
CA SER A 20 26.06 17.78 -14.66
C SER A 20 24.94 18.77 -14.34
N ARG A 21 23.68 18.42 -14.64
CA ARG A 21 22.54 19.31 -14.44
C ARG A 21 21.26 18.50 -14.22
N ASP A 22 20.53 18.85 -13.16
CA ASP A 22 19.28 18.16 -12.82
C ASP A 22 18.02 18.91 -13.28
N ILE A 23 18.11 20.22 -13.55
CA ILE A 23 16.97 21.07 -13.92
C ILE A 23 17.30 21.81 -15.23
N PRO A 24 16.55 21.68 -16.34
CA PRO A 24 15.34 20.89 -16.43
C PRO A 24 15.65 19.38 -16.37
N PRO A 25 14.67 18.57 -15.97
CA PRO A 25 14.83 17.12 -15.89
C PRO A 25 15.14 16.52 -17.26
N THR A 26 15.96 15.46 -17.28
CA THR A 26 16.34 14.73 -18.50
C THR A 26 16.44 13.24 -18.22
N GLY A 27 16.37 12.41 -19.27
CA GLY A 27 16.51 10.96 -19.13
C GLY A 27 15.20 10.20 -18.89
N TYR A 28 14.07 10.74 -19.34
CA TYR A 28 12.75 10.12 -19.24
C TYR A 28 12.22 9.71 -20.62
N GLY A 29 11.39 8.66 -20.68
CA GLY A 29 10.68 8.28 -21.90
C GLY A 29 11.61 7.68 -22.96
N GLY A 30 12.14 6.49 -22.72
CA GLY A 30 13.18 5.88 -23.57
C GLY A 30 12.77 5.75 -25.03
N GLY A 31 11.50 5.46 -25.31
CA GLY A 31 10.89 5.52 -26.64
C GLY A 31 10.23 6.88 -26.92
N ILE A 32 9.34 7.32 -26.04
CA ILE A 32 8.59 8.57 -26.14
C ILE A 32 8.57 9.32 -24.81
N PHE A 33 8.94 10.60 -24.86
CA PHE A 33 8.61 11.58 -23.85
C PHE A 33 7.56 12.55 -24.40
N LEU A 34 6.34 12.47 -23.89
CA LEU A 34 5.20 13.27 -24.35
C LEU A 34 4.91 14.41 -23.37
N THR A 35 4.89 15.63 -23.87
CA THR A 35 4.50 16.81 -23.11
C THR A 35 3.93 17.90 -24.03
N GLY A 36 3.28 18.90 -23.45
CA GLY A 36 2.65 19.99 -24.20
C GLY A 36 2.43 21.24 -23.35
N THR A 37 2.08 22.34 -24.01
CA THR A 37 1.69 23.59 -23.36
C THR A 37 0.17 23.73 -23.36
N GLY A 38 -0.41 24.14 -22.22
CA GLY A 38 -1.85 24.30 -22.05
C GLY A 38 -2.55 22.99 -21.70
N ASP A 39 -3.87 23.08 -21.56
CA ASP A 39 -4.72 21.95 -21.17
C ASP A 39 -5.03 21.05 -22.37
N TYR A 40 -4.96 19.74 -22.14
CA TYR A 40 -5.41 18.75 -23.10
C TYR A 40 -6.90 18.49 -22.94
N ASP A 41 -7.64 18.61 -24.03
CA ASP A 41 -9.03 18.17 -24.10
C ASP A 41 -9.07 16.64 -24.28
N VAL A 42 -9.40 15.92 -23.21
CA VAL A 42 -9.42 14.45 -23.20
C VAL A 42 -10.43 13.86 -24.20
N ASP A 43 -11.51 14.59 -24.52
CA ASP A 43 -12.54 14.14 -25.45
C ASP A 43 -12.12 14.32 -26.92
N SER A 44 -11.02 15.04 -27.17
CA SER A 44 -10.61 15.41 -28.51
C SER A 44 -9.98 14.27 -29.34
N ASP A 45 -9.55 13.19 -28.70
CA ASP A 45 -8.80 12.06 -29.31
C ASP A 45 -7.63 12.52 -30.19
N GLN A 46 -7.01 13.65 -29.82
CA GLN A 46 -5.92 14.24 -30.59
C GLN A 46 -4.60 13.51 -30.38
N ILE A 47 -4.43 12.80 -29.25
CA ILE A 47 -3.26 11.98 -28.94
C ILE A 47 -3.67 10.52 -28.92
N ASP A 48 -2.96 9.70 -29.68
CA ASP A 48 -3.19 8.26 -29.78
C ASP A 48 -1.85 7.53 -29.95
N LEU A 49 -1.42 6.82 -28.90
CA LEU A 49 -0.21 6.01 -28.86
C LEU A 49 -0.53 4.51 -28.98
N SER A 50 -1.79 4.13 -29.25
CA SER A 50 -2.22 2.72 -29.24
C SER A 50 -1.48 1.83 -30.25
N GLY A 51 -1.02 2.40 -31.37
CA GLY A 51 -0.20 1.68 -32.36
C GLY A 51 1.29 1.61 -32.05
N MET A 52 1.72 2.07 -30.87
CA MET A 52 3.12 1.99 -30.43
C MET A 52 3.47 0.57 -29.99
N LYS A 53 4.65 0.10 -30.42
CA LYS A 53 5.29 -1.11 -29.92
C LYS A 53 6.63 -0.78 -29.29
N SER A 54 6.92 -1.38 -28.15
CA SER A 54 8.13 -1.10 -27.35
C SER A 54 8.96 -2.36 -27.20
N ASP A 55 10.24 -2.29 -27.57
CA ASP A 55 11.14 -3.42 -27.39
C ASP A 55 12.51 -2.97 -26.89
N SER A 56 12.88 -3.42 -25.70
CA SER A 56 14.22 -3.22 -25.13
C SER A 56 14.62 -1.74 -25.03
N ASN A 57 13.65 -0.85 -24.76
CA ASN A 57 13.91 0.56 -24.49
C ASN A 57 14.43 0.77 -23.06
N SER A 58 15.08 1.90 -22.82
CA SER A 58 15.53 2.27 -21.47
C SER A 58 15.51 3.76 -21.23
N ALA A 59 15.27 4.15 -19.99
CA ALA A 59 15.39 5.53 -19.54
C ALA A 59 16.26 5.56 -18.27
N ASP A 60 17.12 6.55 -18.15
CA ASP A 60 17.97 6.68 -16.96
C ASP A 60 17.17 7.17 -15.73
N SER A 61 16.01 7.80 -15.92
CA SER A 61 15.24 8.45 -14.85
C SER A 61 13.80 7.94 -14.67
N GLY A 62 13.13 7.45 -15.72
CA GLY A 62 11.78 6.88 -15.62
C GLY A 62 11.07 6.78 -16.98
N GLY A 63 10.04 5.94 -17.05
CA GLY A 63 9.32 5.63 -18.28
C GLY A 63 10.26 4.98 -19.28
N GLN A 64 10.60 3.71 -19.05
CA GLN A 64 11.55 2.98 -19.88
C GLN A 64 11.18 3.04 -21.36
N SER A 65 9.88 3.04 -21.65
CA SER A 65 9.33 3.21 -23.00
C SER A 65 8.60 4.55 -23.15
N THR A 66 7.62 4.83 -22.29
CA THR A 66 6.78 6.03 -22.39
C THR A 66 6.81 6.82 -21.09
N TYR A 67 7.00 8.13 -21.21
CA TYR A 67 6.84 9.06 -20.11
C TYR A 67 5.95 10.24 -20.51
N ILE A 68 4.92 10.54 -19.74
CA ILE A 68 3.95 11.61 -20.07
C ILE A 68 3.93 12.68 -18.98
N VAL A 69 4.00 13.95 -19.39
CA VAL A 69 3.84 15.12 -18.52
C VAL A 69 2.71 15.98 -19.06
N MET A 70 1.57 15.95 -18.38
CA MET A 70 0.39 16.75 -18.71
C MET A 70 -0.54 16.93 -17.51
N PRO A 71 -1.26 18.06 -17.34
CA PRO A 71 -2.17 18.25 -16.21
C PRO A 71 -3.37 17.29 -16.18
N GLN A 72 -3.89 16.87 -17.34
CA GLN A 72 -5.04 15.95 -17.45
C GLN A 72 -4.60 14.48 -17.56
N LEU A 73 -3.41 14.11 -17.06
CA LEU A 73 -2.84 12.77 -17.28
C LEU A 73 -3.73 11.65 -16.73
N GLU A 74 -4.21 11.83 -15.50
CA GLU A 74 -5.08 10.86 -14.84
C GLU A 74 -6.38 10.66 -15.62
N GLU A 75 -7.06 11.75 -15.97
CA GLU A 75 -8.31 11.72 -16.74
C GLU A 75 -8.09 11.09 -18.13
N PHE A 76 -6.97 11.42 -18.79
CA PHE A 76 -6.62 10.85 -20.08
C PHE A 76 -6.42 9.33 -20.01
N CYS A 77 -5.74 8.84 -18.98
CA CYS A 77 -5.56 7.41 -18.74
C CYS A 77 -6.87 6.70 -18.35
N GLN A 78 -7.72 7.36 -17.57
CA GLN A 78 -9.00 6.78 -17.11
C GLN A 78 -10.03 6.65 -18.23
N LYS A 79 -10.01 7.56 -19.21
CA LYS A 79 -11.01 7.67 -20.29
C LYS A 79 -11.33 6.34 -20.98
N ASP A 80 -10.32 5.56 -21.29
CA ASP A 80 -10.43 4.34 -22.10
C ASP A 80 -9.63 3.17 -21.51
N SER A 81 -9.43 3.18 -20.20
CA SER A 81 -8.59 2.23 -19.49
C SER A 81 -7.16 2.14 -20.08
N GLY A 82 -6.60 3.31 -20.37
CA GLY A 82 -5.26 3.50 -20.89
C GLY A 82 -5.05 3.08 -22.34
N ALA A 83 -6.09 2.72 -23.09
CA ALA A 83 -5.96 2.17 -24.45
C ALA A 83 -5.21 3.12 -25.41
N LEU A 84 -5.42 4.42 -25.31
CA LEU A 84 -4.73 5.44 -26.11
C LEU A 84 -3.29 5.72 -25.66
N VAL A 85 -2.84 5.27 -24.49
CA VAL A 85 -1.49 5.56 -23.96
C VAL A 85 -0.59 4.33 -23.88
N LYS A 86 -1.16 3.14 -23.72
CA LYS A 86 -0.43 1.94 -23.32
C LYS A 86 0.36 1.27 -24.45
N GLY A 87 -0.01 1.48 -25.71
CA GLY A 87 0.63 0.80 -26.84
C GLY A 87 0.51 -0.72 -26.70
N ASP A 88 1.65 -1.42 -26.71
CA ASP A 88 1.76 -2.87 -26.49
C ASP A 88 2.02 -3.28 -25.03
N TYR A 89 1.90 -2.35 -24.07
CA TYR A 89 1.95 -2.66 -22.64
C TYR A 89 0.87 -3.65 -22.24
N ASP A 90 1.27 -4.74 -21.60
CA ASP A 90 0.39 -5.78 -21.07
C ASP A 90 0.17 -5.56 -19.57
N ASP A 91 -1.09 -5.45 -19.18
CA ASP A 91 -1.49 -5.16 -17.80
C ASP A 91 -1.03 -6.24 -16.80
N LYS A 92 -0.65 -7.45 -17.24
CA LYS A 92 -0.15 -8.53 -16.37
C LYS A 92 1.37 -8.69 -16.44
N GLU A 93 1.93 -8.61 -17.65
CA GLU A 93 3.31 -9.04 -17.92
C GLU A 93 4.33 -7.89 -18.03
N SER A 94 3.91 -6.69 -18.45
CA SER A 94 4.85 -5.57 -18.67
C SER A 94 5.32 -4.93 -17.35
N ASP A 95 6.53 -4.37 -17.32
CA ASP A 95 7.08 -3.71 -16.14
C ASP A 95 6.32 -2.40 -15.87
N LEU A 96 5.88 -2.14 -14.63
CA LEU A 96 5.20 -0.89 -14.26
C LEU A 96 6.00 0.37 -14.68
N ASN A 97 7.33 0.28 -14.70
CA ASN A 97 8.21 1.38 -15.06
C ASN A 97 8.30 1.61 -16.59
N ASP A 98 7.69 0.77 -17.43
CA ASP A 98 7.67 0.99 -18.88
C ASP A 98 6.84 2.21 -19.27
N VAL A 99 5.76 2.47 -18.53
CA VAL A 99 4.82 3.57 -18.77
C VAL A 99 4.62 4.36 -17.48
N GLU A 100 5.23 5.55 -17.41
CA GLU A 100 5.17 6.43 -16.24
C GLU A 100 4.78 7.86 -16.63
N GLY A 101 4.49 8.69 -15.64
CA GLY A 101 4.28 10.11 -15.88
C GLY A 101 3.96 10.92 -14.64
N ILE A 102 3.82 12.23 -14.82
CA ILE A 102 3.44 13.20 -13.80
C ILE A 102 2.27 14.04 -14.30
N SER A 103 1.27 14.21 -13.42
CA SER A 103 0.12 15.08 -13.65
C SER A 103 0.47 16.55 -13.35
N THR A 104 1.21 17.20 -14.23
CA THR A 104 1.62 18.61 -14.10
C THR A 104 1.86 19.25 -15.47
N ASP A 105 1.96 20.58 -15.52
CA ASP A 105 2.29 21.30 -16.74
C ASP A 105 3.80 21.29 -17.01
N VAL A 106 4.18 21.44 -18.28
CA VAL A 106 5.59 21.38 -18.71
C VAL A 106 6.47 22.48 -18.09
N ALA A 107 5.92 23.66 -17.76
CA ALA A 107 6.70 24.72 -17.15
C ALA A 107 7.04 24.36 -15.70
N SER A 108 6.08 23.80 -14.95
CA SER A 108 6.27 23.28 -13.60
C SER A 108 7.25 22.09 -13.60
N PHE A 109 7.03 21.08 -14.45
CA PHE A 109 7.94 19.93 -14.57
C PHE A 109 9.40 20.35 -14.82
N ASN A 110 9.61 21.34 -15.68
CA ASN A 110 10.95 21.86 -16.00
C ASN A 110 11.68 22.53 -14.82
N GLN A 111 11.00 22.78 -13.69
CA GLN A 111 11.59 23.30 -12.47
C GLN A 111 11.78 22.24 -11.38
N LEU A 112 11.17 21.06 -11.53
CA LEU A 112 11.26 20.00 -10.51
C LEU A 112 12.66 19.41 -10.46
N ASN A 113 13.11 19.10 -9.25
CA ASN A 113 14.32 18.33 -9.03
C ASN A 113 14.04 16.81 -9.04
N PRO A 114 15.06 15.95 -9.13
CA PRO A 114 14.86 14.50 -9.27
C PRO A 114 14.15 13.84 -8.09
N GLN A 115 14.27 14.38 -6.88
CA GLN A 115 13.58 13.83 -5.71
C GLN A 115 12.09 14.15 -5.74
N GLU A 116 11.72 15.38 -6.13
CA GLU A 116 10.32 15.79 -6.32
C GLU A 116 9.65 14.94 -7.41
N ILE A 117 10.33 14.74 -8.54
CA ILE A 117 9.82 13.89 -9.62
C ILE A 117 9.60 12.45 -9.15
N LYS A 118 10.53 11.90 -8.36
CA LYS A 118 10.39 10.54 -7.83
C LYS A 118 9.19 10.41 -6.87
N GLU A 119 8.85 11.46 -6.15
CA GLU A 119 7.70 11.49 -5.23
C GLU A 119 6.37 11.70 -5.97
N GLU A 120 6.38 12.43 -7.09
CA GLU A 120 5.18 12.75 -7.87
C GLU A 120 4.89 11.76 -9.01
N GLN A 121 5.91 11.15 -9.62
CA GLN A 121 5.73 10.25 -10.75
C GLN A 121 5.01 8.98 -10.33
N LYS A 122 4.20 8.46 -11.25
CA LYS A 122 3.48 7.20 -11.06
C LYS A 122 3.59 6.35 -12.32
N PRO A 123 3.69 5.01 -12.16
CA PRO A 123 3.27 4.10 -13.20
C PRO A 123 1.86 4.43 -13.65
N LEU A 124 1.65 4.61 -14.95
CA LEU A 124 0.35 5.05 -15.45
C LEU A 124 -0.75 4.01 -15.21
N HIS A 125 -0.38 2.74 -15.04
CA HIS A 125 -1.29 1.64 -14.73
C HIS A 125 -2.15 1.91 -13.49
N TYR A 126 -1.65 2.66 -12.50
CA TYR A 126 -2.47 3.07 -11.34
C TYR A 126 -3.73 3.87 -11.72
N TYR A 127 -3.74 4.54 -12.86
CA TYR A 127 -4.88 5.35 -13.30
C TYR A 127 -5.98 4.53 -13.98
N TRP A 128 -5.69 3.34 -14.53
CA TRP A 128 -6.70 2.47 -15.14
C TRP A 128 -6.92 1.14 -14.43
N ALA A 129 -6.12 0.81 -13.42
CA ALA A 129 -6.34 -0.35 -12.58
C ALA A 129 -7.63 -0.22 -11.76
N VAL A 130 -8.36 -1.33 -11.63
CA VAL A 130 -9.56 -1.42 -10.78
C VAL A 130 -9.16 -2.04 -9.46
N PHE A 131 -9.00 -1.21 -8.44
CA PHE A 131 -8.66 -1.66 -7.09
C PHE A 131 -9.90 -2.16 -6.35
N ALA A 132 -9.85 -3.43 -5.93
CA ALA A 132 -10.75 -3.93 -4.90
C ALA A 132 -10.42 -3.26 -3.55
N SER A 133 -11.42 -3.07 -2.70
CA SER A 133 -11.24 -2.61 -1.32
C SER A 133 -11.86 -3.63 -0.37
N LEU A 134 -11.08 -4.03 0.63
CA LEU A 134 -11.57 -4.87 1.72
C LEU A 134 -11.97 -4.00 2.91
N ARG A 135 -13.15 -4.30 3.46
CA ARG A 135 -13.62 -3.73 4.73
C ARG A 135 -13.44 -4.72 5.87
N THR A 136 -13.80 -5.98 5.63
CA THR A 136 -13.73 -7.04 6.63
C THR A 136 -13.24 -8.33 6.00
N ALA A 137 -12.39 -9.05 6.73
CA ALA A 137 -12.00 -10.40 6.40
C ALA A 137 -12.32 -11.29 7.60
N LYS A 138 -13.07 -12.36 7.37
CA LYS A 138 -13.52 -13.27 8.42
C LYS A 138 -13.24 -14.72 8.03
N VAL A 139 -12.90 -15.53 9.02
CA VAL A 139 -12.85 -16.98 8.91
C VAL A 139 -13.71 -17.62 9.99
N VAL A 140 -14.58 -18.54 9.58
CA VAL A 140 -15.38 -19.36 10.49
C VAL A 140 -14.72 -20.73 10.62
N VAL A 141 -14.42 -21.08 11.86
CA VAL A 141 -13.75 -22.30 12.27
C VAL A 141 -14.72 -23.15 13.09
N ASP A 142 -15.30 -24.18 12.45
CA ASP A 142 -16.19 -25.13 13.12
C ASP A 142 -15.40 -26.38 13.58
N PHE A 143 -15.34 -26.61 14.90
CA PHE A 143 -14.69 -27.78 15.50
C PHE A 143 -15.64 -28.94 15.78
N ARG A 144 -16.96 -28.74 15.61
CA ARG A 144 -17.98 -29.78 15.78
C ARG A 144 -17.92 -30.81 14.67
N ASN A 145 -17.55 -30.34 13.48
CA ASN A 145 -17.35 -31.16 12.30
C ASN A 145 -15.88 -31.09 11.84
N VAL A 146 -15.13 -32.14 12.13
CA VAL A 146 -13.70 -32.24 11.76
C VAL A 146 -13.49 -32.18 10.25
N ASP A 147 -14.47 -32.63 9.46
CA ASP A 147 -14.41 -32.68 8.00
C ASP A 147 -14.85 -31.37 7.33
N GLU A 148 -15.47 -30.44 8.07
CA GLU A 148 -15.92 -29.17 7.51
C GLU A 148 -14.72 -28.22 7.30
N PRO A 149 -14.49 -27.70 6.09
CA PRO A 149 -13.37 -26.80 5.83
C PRO A 149 -13.55 -25.44 6.53
N PHE A 150 -12.45 -24.72 6.74
CA PHE A 150 -12.52 -23.33 7.18
C PHE A 150 -13.11 -22.47 6.08
N LYS A 151 -14.17 -21.73 6.40
CA LYS A 151 -14.88 -20.86 5.46
C LYS A 151 -14.40 -19.43 5.64
N TYR A 152 -13.87 -18.86 4.58
CA TYR A 152 -13.43 -17.48 4.53
C TYR A 152 -14.50 -16.63 3.86
N GLN A 153 -14.74 -15.45 4.42
CA GLN A 153 -15.67 -14.46 3.90
C GLN A 153 -14.96 -13.10 3.89
N LEU A 154 -14.86 -12.52 2.71
CA LEU A 154 -14.32 -11.19 2.51
C LEU A 154 -15.46 -10.25 2.12
N PHE A 155 -15.55 -9.11 2.80
CA PHE A 155 -16.53 -8.09 2.55
C PHE A 155 -15.83 -6.86 1.99
N GLY A 156 -16.30 -6.36 0.86
CA GLY A 156 -15.63 -5.30 0.15
C GLY A 156 -16.39 -4.79 -1.05
N ILE A 157 -15.70 -3.99 -1.86
CA ILE A 157 -16.23 -3.42 -3.11
C ILE A 157 -15.22 -3.58 -4.24
N ASN A 158 -15.70 -3.49 -5.48
CA ASN A 158 -14.92 -3.64 -6.71
C ASN A 158 -14.18 -4.98 -6.81
N MET A 159 -14.70 -6.03 -6.18
CA MET A 159 -14.17 -7.39 -6.31
C MET A 159 -14.61 -7.97 -7.65
N ILE A 160 -13.67 -8.52 -8.40
CA ILE A 160 -13.93 -9.19 -9.67
C ILE A 160 -13.79 -10.70 -9.45
N GLU A 161 -14.82 -11.47 -9.83
CA GLU A 161 -14.77 -12.93 -9.73
C GLU A 161 -13.67 -13.48 -10.66
N GLY A 162 -12.71 -14.19 -10.08
CA GLY A 162 -11.62 -14.80 -10.82
C GLY A 162 -12.02 -16.15 -11.42
N THR A 163 -11.65 -16.40 -12.66
CA THR A 163 -11.82 -17.71 -13.30
C THR A 163 -10.59 -18.59 -13.06
N ASN A 164 -10.77 -19.84 -12.62
CA ASN A 164 -9.69 -20.80 -12.34
C ASN A 164 -8.69 -20.32 -11.27
N GLU A 165 -9.22 -19.68 -10.22
CA GLU A 165 -8.40 -19.26 -9.08
C GLU A 165 -7.92 -20.45 -8.25
N PHE A 166 -6.69 -20.32 -7.75
CA PHE A 166 -6.01 -21.36 -7.01
C PHE A 166 -5.89 -20.96 -5.55
N ILE A 167 -6.56 -21.72 -4.67
CA ILE A 167 -6.53 -21.48 -3.22
C ILE A 167 -5.39 -22.30 -2.63
N TRP A 168 -4.36 -21.60 -2.12
CA TRP A 168 -3.20 -22.24 -1.50
C TRP A 168 -3.36 -22.40 0.02
N PRO A 169 -2.96 -23.54 0.61
CA PRO A 169 -2.37 -24.72 -0.04
C PRO A 169 -3.42 -25.70 -0.56
N PRO A 170 -3.27 -26.26 -1.78
CA PRO A 170 -4.07 -27.39 -2.22
C PRO A 170 -3.49 -28.67 -1.59
N LEU A 171 -4.33 -29.45 -0.92
CA LEU A 171 -3.92 -30.78 -0.43
C LEU A 171 -4.06 -31.85 -1.53
N ASP A 172 -4.96 -31.63 -2.50
CA ASP A 172 -5.34 -32.59 -3.55
C ASP A 172 -5.21 -32.01 -4.98
N GLY A 173 -4.67 -30.79 -5.11
CA GLY A 173 -4.57 -30.07 -6.39
C GLY A 173 -5.90 -29.47 -6.88
N THR A 174 -6.98 -29.56 -6.09
CA THR A 174 -8.29 -28.98 -6.41
C THR A 174 -8.61 -27.84 -5.43
N SER A 175 -9.02 -26.69 -5.96
CA SER A 175 -9.60 -25.61 -5.18
C SER A 175 -10.96 -25.26 -5.75
N ASP A 176 -11.94 -25.09 -4.86
CA ASP A 176 -13.21 -24.50 -5.25
C ASP A 176 -12.96 -23.06 -5.73
N PRO A 177 -13.73 -22.55 -6.71
CA PRO A 177 -13.59 -21.17 -7.13
C PRO A 177 -13.96 -20.21 -5.99
N ILE A 178 -13.36 -19.01 -6.01
CA ILE A 178 -13.80 -17.92 -5.15
C ILE A 178 -15.11 -17.39 -5.74
N VAL A 179 -16.21 -17.51 -4.99
CA VAL A 179 -17.51 -17.01 -5.43
C VAL A 179 -17.68 -15.59 -4.92
N VAL A 180 -17.97 -14.65 -5.82
CA VAL A 180 -18.28 -13.25 -5.48
C VAL A 180 -19.77 -13.01 -5.65
N GLU A 181 -20.44 -12.67 -4.55
CA GLU A 181 -21.86 -12.35 -4.53
C GLU A 181 -22.06 -10.83 -4.45
N ASP A 182 -22.79 -10.28 -5.43
CA ASP A 182 -23.23 -8.88 -5.40
C ASP A 182 -24.49 -8.74 -4.55
N VAL A 183 -24.40 -8.00 -3.45
CA VAL A 183 -25.55 -7.69 -2.59
C VAL A 183 -26.01 -6.24 -2.88
N PRO A 184 -27.20 -6.02 -3.46
CA PRO A 184 -27.65 -4.68 -3.82
C PRO A 184 -27.68 -3.72 -2.61
N GLY A 185 -26.96 -2.61 -2.73
CA GLY A 185 -26.90 -1.59 -1.68
C GLY A 185 -25.99 -1.92 -0.50
N SER A 186 -25.16 -2.97 -0.59
CA SER A 186 -24.11 -3.27 0.39
C SER A 186 -22.81 -3.72 -0.28
N ASP A 187 -21.85 -4.11 0.56
CA ASP A 187 -20.62 -4.78 0.12
C ASP A 187 -20.92 -6.05 -0.70
N GLN A 188 -20.04 -6.32 -1.64
CA GLN A 188 -19.88 -7.63 -2.25
C GLN A 188 -19.29 -8.60 -1.22
N ILE A 189 -19.60 -9.88 -1.37
CA ILE A 189 -19.09 -10.95 -0.50
C ILE A 189 -18.30 -11.94 -1.35
N ALA A 190 -16.99 -12.06 -1.12
CA ALA A 190 -16.19 -13.12 -1.70
C ALA A 190 -16.03 -14.26 -0.71
N THR A 191 -16.38 -15.48 -1.11
CA THR A 191 -16.33 -16.66 -0.25
C THR A 191 -15.46 -17.75 -0.85
N PHE A 192 -14.68 -18.39 0.02
CA PHE A 192 -13.85 -19.54 -0.34
C PHE A 192 -13.58 -20.42 0.87
N SER A 193 -13.16 -21.66 0.63
CA SER A 193 -12.92 -22.64 1.70
C SER A 193 -11.51 -23.20 1.65
N MET A 194 -10.92 -23.45 2.83
CA MET A 194 -9.64 -24.13 2.97
C MET A 194 -9.81 -25.40 3.79
N LYS A 195 -9.44 -26.55 3.20
CA LYS A 195 -9.53 -27.87 3.85
C LYS A 195 -8.51 -28.04 4.99
N ASP A 196 -7.32 -27.47 4.84
CA ASP A 196 -6.26 -27.62 5.84
C ASP A 196 -6.41 -26.63 7.00
N LYS A 197 -6.93 -27.13 8.12
CA LYS A 197 -7.11 -26.38 9.36
C LYS A 197 -5.78 -25.99 10.04
N GLN A 198 -4.66 -26.62 9.68
CA GLN A 198 -3.36 -26.38 10.32
C GLN A 198 -2.71 -25.07 9.87
N PHE A 199 -3.15 -24.49 8.76
CA PHE A 199 -2.57 -23.24 8.23
C PHE A 199 -2.86 -22.03 9.13
N LEU A 200 -3.99 -22.04 9.83
CA LEU A 200 -4.44 -20.94 10.68
C LEU A 200 -4.18 -21.26 12.16
N ASN A 201 -3.01 -20.87 12.67
CA ASN A 201 -2.68 -20.92 14.10
C ASN A 201 -3.25 -19.69 14.83
N TYR A 202 -4.59 -19.56 14.82
CA TYR A 202 -5.28 -18.39 15.39
C TYR A 202 -5.08 -18.21 16.89
N LYS A 203 -4.68 -19.26 17.62
CA LYS A 203 -4.41 -19.19 19.07
C LYS A 203 -3.12 -18.45 19.41
N GLN A 204 -2.16 -18.40 18.48
CA GLN A 204 -0.83 -17.83 18.73
C GLN A 204 -0.47 -16.69 17.77
N LYS A 205 -1.22 -16.54 16.68
CA LYS A 205 -0.91 -15.58 15.61
C LYS A 205 -2.13 -14.75 15.24
N GLN A 206 -1.88 -13.50 14.94
CA GLN A 206 -2.82 -12.64 14.22
C GLN A 206 -2.49 -12.67 12.74
N TYR A 207 -3.54 -12.58 11.93
CA TYR A 207 -3.44 -12.62 10.47
C TYR A 207 -4.09 -11.37 9.91
N GLY A 208 -3.66 -11.00 8.71
CA GLY A 208 -4.27 -9.92 7.95
C GLY A 208 -4.50 -10.33 6.50
N ALA A 209 -5.37 -9.62 5.83
CA ALA A 209 -5.81 -9.87 4.47
C ALA A 209 -5.57 -8.64 3.59
N LEU A 210 -5.18 -8.93 2.35
CA LEU A 210 -5.17 -8.02 1.20
C LEU A 210 -5.88 -8.75 0.05
N ILE A 211 -6.39 -7.99 -0.91
CA ILE A 211 -7.07 -8.48 -2.12
C ILE A 211 -6.39 -7.91 -3.36
N SER A 212 -6.52 -8.60 -4.49
CA SER A 212 -6.07 -8.10 -5.78
C SER A 212 -6.94 -8.65 -6.90
N ASN A 213 -7.33 -7.79 -7.84
CA ASN A 213 -8.05 -8.18 -9.05
C ASN A 213 -7.11 -8.57 -10.22
N ASP A 214 -5.85 -8.13 -10.16
CA ASP A 214 -4.88 -8.25 -11.25
C ASP A 214 -3.59 -8.98 -10.86
N ARG A 215 -3.47 -9.38 -9.59
CA ARG A 215 -2.28 -10.01 -8.97
C ARG A 215 -1.04 -9.12 -8.94
N ARG A 216 -1.19 -7.82 -9.22
CA ARG A 216 -0.11 -6.83 -9.21
C ARG A 216 -0.25 -5.90 -8.04
N PHE A 217 -1.45 -5.37 -7.82
CA PHE A 217 -1.72 -4.44 -6.73
C PHE A 217 -2.52 -5.15 -5.65
N PHE A 218 -1.93 -5.24 -4.45
CA PHE A 218 -2.56 -5.87 -3.29
C PHE A 218 -3.04 -4.81 -2.31
N THR A 219 -4.35 -4.64 -2.27
CA THR A 219 -5.03 -3.54 -1.57
C THR A 219 -5.85 -4.07 -0.40
N GLY A 220 -6.18 -3.20 0.56
CA GLY A 220 -7.05 -3.57 1.67
C GLY A 220 -8.02 -2.45 2.02
N ILE A 221 -7.87 -1.87 3.21
CA ILE A 221 -8.74 -0.79 3.70
C ILE A 221 -8.71 0.36 2.69
N ASP A 222 -9.90 0.81 2.28
CA ASP A 222 -10.13 1.89 1.32
C ASP A 222 -9.50 1.68 -0.07
N GLY A 223 -9.09 0.45 -0.41
CA GLY A 223 -8.42 0.15 -1.68
C GLY A 223 -6.97 0.62 -1.72
N ILE A 224 -6.39 0.96 -0.56
CA ILE A 224 -5.01 1.41 -0.46
C ILE A 224 -4.07 0.20 -0.47
N GLU A 225 -3.03 0.26 -1.30
CA GLU A 225 -2.03 -0.79 -1.40
C GLU A 225 -1.31 -1.03 -0.07
N GLY A 226 -1.22 -2.29 0.35
CA GLY A 226 -0.58 -2.69 1.59
C GLY A 226 -1.30 -2.30 2.88
N ASN A 227 -2.47 -1.64 2.81
CA ASN A 227 -3.24 -1.26 3.99
C ASN A 227 -4.09 -2.45 4.50
N VAL A 228 -3.46 -3.31 5.28
CA VAL A 228 -3.97 -4.63 5.68
C VAL A 228 -5.27 -4.56 6.51
N VAL A 229 -6.25 -5.41 6.18
CA VAL A 229 -7.42 -5.69 7.04
C VAL A 229 -7.10 -6.83 7.99
N GLN A 230 -7.37 -6.68 9.29
CA GLN A 230 -7.17 -7.76 10.25
C GLN A 230 -8.19 -8.90 10.02
N LEU A 231 -7.71 -10.14 10.01
CA LEU A 231 -8.58 -11.33 9.87
C LEU A 231 -9.28 -11.62 11.20
N GLU A 232 -10.60 -11.58 11.18
CA GLU A 232 -11.46 -11.99 12.29
C GLU A 232 -11.64 -13.51 12.30
N VAL A 233 -11.48 -14.13 13.47
CA VAL A 233 -11.62 -15.57 13.64
C VAL A 233 -12.81 -15.86 14.52
N GLU A 234 -13.84 -16.48 13.97
CA GLU A 234 -14.99 -16.99 14.72
C GLU A 234 -14.83 -18.49 14.93
N VAL A 235 -14.94 -18.94 16.18
CA VAL A 235 -14.76 -20.35 16.55
C VAL A 235 -16.05 -20.93 17.12
N ILE A 236 -16.47 -22.08 16.59
CA ILE A 236 -17.68 -22.78 17.01
C ILE A 236 -17.31 -24.13 17.66
N PHE A 237 -17.84 -24.39 18.86
CA PHE A 237 -17.63 -25.62 19.63
C PHE A 237 -18.95 -26.35 19.91
N ASP A 238 -18.88 -27.66 20.17
CA ASP A 238 -20.04 -28.43 20.64
C ASP A 238 -20.34 -28.02 22.08
N SER A 239 -21.48 -27.38 22.30
CA SER A 239 -22.00 -27.19 23.64
C SER A 239 -22.74 -28.45 24.08
N GLU A 240 -22.05 -29.46 24.60
CA GLU A 240 -22.67 -30.48 25.47
C GLU A 240 -21.65 -31.23 26.34
N GLY A 241 -21.75 -31.04 27.67
CA GLY A 241 -21.07 -31.85 28.69
C GLY A 241 -20.05 -31.07 29.53
N GLY A 242 -20.47 -30.66 30.74
CA GLY A 242 -19.69 -29.83 31.66
C GLY A 242 -18.28 -30.35 31.98
N GLY A 243 -17.33 -29.41 32.00
CA GLY A 243 -15.95 -29.62 32.41
C GLY A 243 -15.10 -28.39 32.08
N GLU A 244 -15.15 -27.40 32.99
CA GLU A 244 -14.24 -26.26 33.17
C GLU A 244 -13.78 -25.48 31.92
N ASP A 245 -14.51 -24.39 31.67
CA ASP A 245 -14.08 -23.23 30.89
C ASP A 245 -13.13 -22.37 31.76
N PRO A 246 -11.89 -22.05 31.33
CA PRO A 246 -11.05 -21.09 32.05
C PRO A 246 -11.39 -19.63 31.73
N GLY A 247 -12.56 -19.34 31.13
CA GLY A 247 -12.90 -18.00 30.66
C GLY A 247 -14.38 -17.58 30.69
N LYS A 248 -15.22 -18.13 31.58
CA LYS A 248 -16.59 -17.61 31.80
C LYS A 248 -16.75 -16.93 33.15
N GLU A 249 -16.82 -15.61 33.12
CA GLU A 249 -17.41 -14.81 34.19
C GLU A 249 -18.93 -14.99 34.15
N THR A 250 -19.52 -15.26 35.31
CA THR A 250 -20.91 -15.70 35.49
C THR A 250 -21.91 -14.55 35.36
N GLU A 251 -22.88 -14.67 34.44
CA GLU A 251 -24.06 -13.80 34.29
C GLU A 251 -25.14 -14.02 35.38
N GLN A 252 -24.76 -14.06 36.66
CA GLN A 252 -25.72 -14.19 37.78
C GLN A 252 -26.00 -12.90 38.55
N GLU A 253 -25.54 -11.74 38.09
CA GLU A 253 -25.85 -10.45 38.74
C GLU A 253 -26.92 -9.60 38.01
N GLN A 254 -27.46 -10.03 36.87
CA GLN A 254 -28.35 -9.18 36.06
C GLN A 254 -29.86 -9.38 36.27
N GLU A 255 -30.33 -10.42 36.96
CA GLU A 255 -31.77 -10.64 37.15
C GLU A 255 -32.36 -10.04 38.43
N GLN A 256 -31.56 -9.38 39.28
CA GLN A 256 -32.05 -8.83 40.55
C GLN A 256 -32.42 -7.33 40.53
N ILE A 257 -32.51 -6.68 39.37
CA ILE A 257 -32.71 -5.21 39.30
C ILE A 257 -33.99 -4.78 38.52
N ILE A 258 -34.79 -5.71 37.96
CA ILE A 258 -35.93 -5.33 37.08
C ILE A 258 -37.28 -5.16 37.81
N GLU A 259 -37.39 -5.35 39.13
CA GLU A 259 -38.67 -5.12 39.84
C GLU A 259 -38.87 -3.75 40.50
N GLU A 260 -37.91 -2.82 40.43
CA GLU A 260 -38.12 -1.45 40.96
C GLU A 260 -37.97 -0.37 39.87
N GLN A 261 -38.84 -0.40 38.87
CA GLN A 261 -39.20 0.82 38.13
C GLN A 261 -40.71 0.96 37.97
N GLN A 262 -41.35 1.45 39.04
CA GLN A 262 -42.53 2.31 38.92
C GLN A 262 -42.23 3.67 39.57
N GLN A 263 -41.73 4.57 38.72
CA GLN A 263 -42.11 5.97 38.58
C GLN A 263 -42.58 6.75 39.83
N GLN A 264 -41.74 7.69 40.33
CA GLN A 264 -42.20 9.03 40.69
C GLN A 264 -41.05 10.07 40.80
N ASP A 265 -41.16 11.15 39.99
CA ASP A 265 -40.69 12.55 40.08
C ASP A 265 -39.35 13.03 40.72
N SER A 266 -38.75 14.00 40.02
CA SER A 266 -37.60 14.91 40.30
C SER A 266 -37.70 15.80 41.57
N PRO A 267 -36.70 16.66 41.94
CA PRO A 267 -35.22 16.64 41.74
C PRO A 267 -34.38 17.09 43.00
N GLN A 268 -33.12 16.66 43.19
CA GLN A 268 -32.04 17.56 43.74
C GLN A 268 -30.59 17.00 43.70
N LYS A 269 -29.84 17.49 42.71
CA LYS A 269 -28.44 18.00 42.72
C LYS A 269 -27.50 17.71 43.92
N SER A 270 -26.38 17.03 43.65
CA SER A 270 -25.07 17.19 44.32
C SER A 270 -23.92 16.74 43.37
N LYS A 271 -23.39 17.64 42.54
CA LYS A 271 -22.05 18.27 42.66
C LYS A 271 -20.84 17.30 42.73
N PHE A 272 -20.53 16.63 41.61
CA PHE A 272 -19.12 16.42 41.25
C PHE A 272 -18.87 16.91 39.80
N PRO A 273 -17.88 17.77 39.55
CA PRO A 273 -17.72 18.38 38.25
C PRO A 273 -16.99 17.47 37.26
N TRP A 274 -17.64 17.16 36.15
CA TRP A 274 -17.08 16.45 34.99
C TRP A 274 -15.74 17.01 34.45
N TRP A 275 -15.41 18.29 34.71
CA TRP A 275 -14.15 18.91 34.29
C TRP A 275 -12.91 18.36 35.03
N ILE A 276 -13.08 17.67 36.16
CA ILE A 276 -11.96 17.03 36.88
C ILE A 276 -11.41 15.84 36.09
N GLY A 277 -12.28 15.06 35.42
CA GLY A 277 -11.84 13.99 34.53
C GLY A 277 -11.06 14.53 33.32
N PHE A 278 -11.46 15.68 32.80
CA PHE A 278 -10.76 16.36 31.72
C PHE A 278 -9.38 16.87 32.14
N LEU A 279 -9.23 17.38 33.38
CA LEU A 279 -7.93 17.80 33.93
C LEU A 279 -6.97 16.63 34.14
N ILE A 280 -7.46 15.49 34.62
CA ILE A 280 -6.63 14.28 34.82
C ILE A 280 -6.15 13.76 33.46
N GLY A 281 -7.02 13.74 32.45
CA GLY A 281 -6.63 13.36 31.08
C GLY A 281 -5.54 14.26 30.49
N LEU A 282 -5.61 15.57 30.68
CA LEU A 282 -4.58 16.50 30.20
C LEU A 282 -3.21 16.30 30.85
N VAL A 283 -3.18 15.97 32.15
CA VAL A 283 -1.92 15.69 32.87
C VAL A 283 -1.26 14.41 32.34
N VAL A 284 -2.04 13.36 32.06
CA VAL A 284 -1.51 12.10 31.52
C VAL A 284 -0.92 12.31 30.12
N VAL A 285 -1.61 13.06 29.26
CA VAL A 285 -1.12 13.38 27.90
C VAL A 285 0.18 14.18 27.96
N ALA A 286 0.27 15.18 28.86
CA ALA A 286 1.49 15.97 29.02
C ALA A 286 2.70 15.13 29.48
N VAL A 287 2.47 14.14 30.36
CA VAL A 287 3.52 13.22 30.81
C VAL A 287 4.01 12.34 29.67
N ILE A 288 3.11 11.81 28.83
CA ILE A 288 3.47 10.97 27.67
C ILE A 288 4.30 11.78 26.67
N ILE A 289 3.89 13.02 26.37
CA ILE A 289 4.64 13.91 25.46
C ILE A 289 6.04 14.20 26.03
N THR A 290 6.14 14.45 27.35
CA THR A 290 7.42 14.72 28.00
C THR A 290 8.35 13.52 27.92
N ILE A 291 7.85 12.31 28.21
CA ILE A 291 8.63 11.06 28.12
C ILE A 291 9.07 10.81 26.67
N GLY A 292 8.17 10.98 25.69
CA GLY A 292 8.48 10.85 24.26
C GLY A 292 9.57 11.82 23.82
N SER A 293 9.50 13.09 24.27
CA SER A 293 10.52 14.10 23.98
C SER A 293 11.88 13.77 24.59
N CYS A 294 11.91 13.21 25.81
CA CYS A 294 13.13 12.77 26.47
C CYS A 294 13.78 11.58 25.74
N LEU A 295 12.99 10.62 25.28
CA LEU A 295 13.47 9.48 24.50
C LEU A 295 14.01 9.92 23.14
N PHE A 296 13.32 10.84 22.46
CA PHE A 296 13.80 11.40 21.19
C PHE A 296 15.11 12.16 21.36
N CYS A 297 15.22 13.01 22.39
CA CYS A 297 16.47 13.70 22.74
C CYS A 297 17.61 12.73 23.06
N TYR A 298 17.33 11.66 23.81
CA TYR A 298 18.32 10.62 24.10
C TYR A 298 18.80 9.93 22.82
N CYS A 299 17.90 9.57 21.90
CA CYS A 299 18.24 8.99 20.60
C CYS A 299 19.08 9.95 19.73
N CYS A 300 18.76 11.26 19.72
CA CYS A 300 19.53 12.27 18.99
C CYS A 300 20.95 12.42 19.53
N ILE A 301 21.12 12.49 20.86
CA ILE A 301 22.44 12.57 21.50
C ILE A 301 23.24 11.30 21.22
N TRP A 302 22.60 10.13 21.28
CA TRP A 302 23.26 8.84 21.02
C TRP A 302 23.74 8.72 19.57
N LYS A 303 22.91 9.14 18.59
CA LYS A 303 23.31 9.23 17.17
C LYS A 303 24.49 10.19 16.97
N LYS A 304 24.49 11.35 17.64
CA LYS A 304 25.58 12.33 17.55
C LYS A 304 26.90 11.76 18.09
N MET A 305 26.87 11.13 19.26
CA MET A 305 28.07 10.49 19.85
C MET A 305 28.60 9.34 18.98
N LYS A 306 27.73 8.59 18.30
CA LYS A 306 28.15 7.55 17.36
C LYS A 306 28.88 8.14 16.14
N LYS A 307 28.42 9.29 15.63
CA LYS A 307 29.04 9.98 14.48
C LYS A 307 30.41 10.58 14.83
N GLU A 308 30.57 11.14 16.02
CA GLU A 308 31.87 11.67 16.48
C GLU A 308 32.92 10.56 16.64
N LYS A 309 32.54 9.40 17.20
CA LYS A 309 33.44 8.24 17.29
C LYS A 309 33.89 7.72 15.92
N ASP A 310 33.00 7.67 14.93
CA ASP A 310 33.35 7.24 13.56
C ASP A 310 34.34 8.21 12.90
N LEU A 311 34.18 9.52 13.13
CA LEU A 311 35.09 10.54 12.60
C LEU A 311 36.49 10.44 13.19
N ASP A 312 36.61 10.23 14.50
CA ASP A 312 37.90 10.06 15.18
C ASP A 312 38.65 8.81 14.69
N ILE A 313 37.93 7.72 14.40
CA ILE A 313 38.52 6.49 13.83
C ILE A 313 39.08 6.77 12.44
N ARG A 314 38.30 7.42 11.56
CA ARG A 314 38.75 7.77 10.19
C ARG A 314 39.95 8.73 10.19
N LEU A 315 39.97 9.70 11.11
CA LEU A 315 41.08 10.64 11.27
C LEU A 315 42.37 9.95 11.72
N LYS A 316 42.28 8.98 12.64
CA LYS A 316 43.44 8.16 13.04
C LYS A 316 43.98 7.37 11.86
N GLN A 317 43.10 6.72 11.10
CA GLN A 317 43.49 5.91 9.95
C GLN A 317 44.18 6.75 8.86
N LEU A 318 43.65 7.94 8.54
CA LEU A 318 44.29 8.89 7.62
C LEU A 318 45.67 9.35 8.09
N LYS A 319 45.85 9.54 9.40
CA LYS A 319 47.13 9.95 9.97
C LYS A 319 48.17 8.84 9.89
N ASP A 320 47.77 7.60 10.15
CA ASP A 320 48.64 6.43 10.04
C ASP A 320 49.04 6.19 8.58
N ASP A 321 48.09 6.29 7.65
CA ASP A 321 48.36 6.19 6.20
C ASP A 321 49.35 7.27 5.73
N PHE A 322 49.21 8.50 6.24
CA PHE A 322 50.12 9.60 5.90
C PHE A 322 51.55 9.35 6.43
N GLU A 323 51.71 8.81 7.64
CA GLU A 323 53.03 8.45 8.17
C GLU A 323 53.66 7.28 7.41
N ILE A 324 52.87 6.29 6.97
CA ILE A 324 53.35 5.21 6.09
C ILE A 324 53.88 5.82 4.78
N ILE A 325 53.09 6.66 4.10
CA ILE A 325 53.49 7.32 2.85
C ILE A 325 54.78 8.12 3.02
N LYS A 326 54.92 8.84 4.14
CA LYS A 326 56.11 9.63 4.47
C LYS A 326 57.35 8.76 4.72
N GLN A 327 57.21 7.62 5.38
CA GLN A 327 58.30 6.65 5.54
C GLN A 327 58.70 6.01 4.20
N THR A 328 57.71 5.60 3.41
CA THR A 328 57.92 5.06 2.07
C THR A 328 58.68 6.07 1.20
N HIS A 329 58.28 7.34 1.18
CA HIS A 329 58.97 8.36 0.38
C HIS A 329 60.42 8.58 0.83
N LYS A 330 60.70 8.57 2.15
CA LYS A 330 62.07 8.64 2.67
C LYS A 330 62.95 7.44 2.30
N SER A 331 62.37 6.27 2.03
CA SER A 331 63.14 5.08 1.61
C SER A 331 63.54 5.10 0.13
N TYR A 332 62.93 5.99 -0.66
CA TYR A 332 63.20 6.17 -2.09
C TYR A 332 64.12 7.37 -2.41
N LEU A 333 64.60 8.08 -1.39
CA LEU A 333 65.58 9.17 -1.48
C LEU A 333 66.92 8.72 -0.88
#